data_AF-A0A841FT42-F1
#
_entry.id   AF-A0A841FT42-F1
#
_cell.length_a   1.000
_cell.length_b   1.000
_cell.length_c   1.000
_cell.angle_alpha   90.00
_cell.angle_beta   90.00
_cell.angle_gamma   90.00
#
_symmetry.space_group_name_H-M   'P 1'
#
loop_
_entity.id
_entity.type
_entity.pdbx_description
1 polymer ?
#
loop_
_entity_poly.entity_id
_entity_poly.type
_entity_poly.pdbx_seq_one_letter_code
_entity_poly.pdbx_strand_id
1 'polypeptide(L)'
;MSYQPLSRRNLLRGAVLLGAGAAGVLPAASAFAAVPKIYIDPGHGGTDSGAVGNSLQEKALTLAISLKTRDILKANWSVDVRMSRATDATVSLTARTNDANAWGADIFVSIHINSGGGTGFESYRYTSASAGSVRLQDNLHAKILAATRAVATVTDRGKKAANFHVLRESTMPAVLTENLFIDTAYDAGLLKRADFINATANGHAQGIAAYFGLGGGGGGGFSTIVDNASSRFTGSGNWAASAWSAQRYDADYRYATPDTTTSDAAWYKVAIPTAGAYYVDVWHPADTGYNNATPYIVAASGGNQTVVVDQRSGGGAWRNLGSFNLAAGDYNAVGISRWTTGTGYVVADAVRVRK
;
A
#
# COMPACT_ATOMS: atom_id res chain seq x y z
N MET A 1 -28.45 68.50 61.61
CA MET A 1 -27.91 68.66 60.23
C MET A 1 -27.23 67.34 59.90
N SER A 2 -27.62 66.49 58.96
CA SER A 2 -28.44 66.64 57.76
C SER A 2 -28.87 65.24 57.27
N TYR A 3 -30.09 65.16 56.73
CA TYR A 3 -30.67 64.22 55.76
C TYR A 3 -29.95 62.89 55.38
N GLN A 4 -30.73 61.79 55.42
CA GLN A 4 -30.54 60.58 54.60
C GLN A 4 -30.93 60.83 53.11
N PRO A 5 -30.60 59.89 52.18
CA PRO A 5 -31.60 58.85 51.86
C PRO A 5 -31.04 57.42 51.61
N LEU A 6 -31.95 56.46 51.77
CA LEU A 6 -31.90 55.03 51.46
C LEU A 6 -31.84 54.72 49.94
N SER A 7 -31.24 53.59 49.56
CA SER A 7 -31.74 52.77 48.43
C SER A 7 -31.28 51.29 48.47
N ARG A 8 -32.23 50.43 48.86
CA ARG A 8 -32.62 49.08 48.35
C ARG A 8 -31.52 48.09 47.88
N ARG A 9 -31.28 47.00 48.61
CA ARG A 9 -31.91 45.64 48.51
C ARG A 9 -31.59 44.84 47.23
N ASN A 10 -30.84 43.73 47.38
CA ASN A 10 -31.21 42.33 47.05
C ASN A 10 -29.96 41.43 47.18
N LEU A 11 -29.88 40.59 48.21
CA LEU A 11 -30.28 39.16 48.25
C LEU A 11 -29.34 38.21 47.48
N LEU A 12 -28.71 37.33 48.28
CA LEU A 12 -28.60 35.88 48.06
C LEU A 12 -27.74 35.39 46.88
N ARG A 13 -26.52 34.93 47.18
CA ARG A 13 -26.16 33.51 47.39
C ARG A 13 -24.64 33.35 47.33
N GLY A 14 -24.07 32.81 48.40
CA GLY A 14 -22.71 32.31 48.38
C GLY A 14 -22.62 31.14 47.40
N ALA A 15 -21.73 31.25 46.42
CA ALA A 15 -21.23 30.12 45.66
C ALA A 15 -19.84 29.79 46.20
N VAL A 16 -19.79 28.62 46.85
CA VAL A 16 -18.58 27.92 47.26
C VAL A 16 -17.68 27.68 46.04
N LEU A 17 -16.39 27.96 46.19
CA LEU A 17 -15.34 27.53 45.27
C LEU A 17 -15.42 26.00 45.08
N LEU A 18 -15.70 25.56 43.85
CA LEU A 18 -15.36 24.21 43.38
C LEU A 18 -14.26 24.35 42.34
N GLY A 19 -13.21 23.55 42.54
CA GLY A 19 -11.93 23.65 41.86
C GLY A 19 -12.03 23.59 40.34
N ALA A 20 -11.08 24.29 39.72
CA ALA A 20 -10.76 24.16 38.32
C ALA A 20 -10.45 22.69 38.00
N GLY A 21 -11.43 21.97 37.45
CA GLY A 21 -11.17 20.73 36.74
C GLY A 21 -10.29 21.05 35.56
N ALA A 22 -9.13 20.40 35.49
CA ALA A 22 -8.30 20.38 34.29
C ALA A 22 -9.15 19.85 33.14
N ALA A 23 -9.64 20.74 32.29
CA ALA A 23 -10.17 20.39 31.00
C ALA A 23 -8.99 19.81 30.20
N GLY A 24 -8.88 18.48 30.20
CA GLY A 24 -7.99 17.77 29.31
C GLY A 24 -8.30 18.25 27.90
N VAL A 25 -7.34 18.96 27.31
CA VAL A 25 -7.36 19.25 25.88
C VAL A 25 -7.33 17.89 25.19
N LEU A 26 -8.49 17.43 24.75
CA LEU A 26 -8.59 16.32 23.81
C LEU A 26 -7.69 16.69 22.62
N PRO A 27 -6.79 15.80 22.18
CA PRO A 27 -6.01 16.09 20.98
C PRO A 27 -7.02 16.32 19.86
N ALA A 28 -6.87 17.43 19.15
CA ALA A 28 -7.65 17.69 17.95
C ALA A 28 -7.59 16.42 17.09
N ALA A 29 -8.76 15.82 16.86
CA ALA A 29 -8.88 14.76 15.87
C ALA A 29 -8.22 15.28 14.60
N SER A 30 -7.20 14.56 14.10
CA SER A 30 -6.47 14.93 12.90
C SER A 30 -7.48 15.37 11.85
N ALA A 31 -7.39 16.62 11.41
CA ALA A 31 -8.00 17.05 10.17
C ALA A 31 -7.72 15.95 9.15
N PHE A 32 -8.75 15.44 8.47
CA PHE A 32 -8.60 14.44 7.42
C PHE A 32 -7.39 14.82 6.57
N ALA A 33 -6.26 14.10 6.72
CA ALA A 33 -5.05 14.44 5.99
C ALA A 33 -5.42 14.35 4.50
N ALA A 34 -5.20 15.42 3.75
CA ALA A 34 -5.48 15.42 2.32
C ALA A 34 -4.81 14.19 1.69
N VAL A 35 -5.55 13.47 0.84
CA VAL A 35 -5.05 12.27 0.16
C VAL A 35 -3.79 12.66 -0.63
N PRO A 36 -2.60 12.09 -0.33
CA PRO A 36 -1.37 12.50 -0.97
C PRO A 36 -1.40 12.28 -2.48
N LYS A 37 -0.98 13.28 -3.24
CA LYS A 37 -0.86 13.26 -4.70
C LYS A 37 0.55 12.90 -5.13
N ILE A 38 0.73 11.71 -5.66
CA ILE A 38 2.01 11.15 -6.07
C ILE A 38 2.12 11.20 -7.58
N TYR A 39 3.11 11.94 -8.10
CA TYR A 39 3.41 11.92 -9.52
C TYR A 39 4.56 10.95 -9.81
N ILE A 40 4.29 9.91 -10.59
CA ILE A 40 5.29 8.92 -11.01
C ILE A 40 5.64 9.15 -12.48
N ASP A 41 6.92 9.32 -12.77
CA ASP A 41 7.42 9.62 -14.10
C ASP A 41 8.27 8.45 -14.63
N PRO A 42 7.72 7.56 -15.48
CA PRO A 42 8.52 6.56 -16.15
C PRO A 42 9.39 7.24 -17.21
N GLY A 43 10.71 7.23 -17.01
CA GLY A 43 11.67 7.84 -17.92
C GLY A 43 11.51 7.39 -19.38
N HIS A 44 11.84 8.27 -20.33
CA HIS A 44 11.78 7.99 -21.78
C HIS A 44 10.35 7.65 -22.28
N GLY A 45 10.22 6.96 -23.41
CA GLY A 45 8.95 6.52 -23.97
C GLY A 45 8.73 6.92 -25.44
N GLY A 46 7.94 6.12 -26.15
CA GLY A 46 7.63 6.29 -27.56
C GLY A 46 8.90 6.23 -28.40
N THR A 47 9.20 7.35 -29.05
CA THR A 47 10.37 7.53 -29.94
C THR A 47 11.70 7.58 -29.20
N ASP A 48 11.68 7.85 -27.90
CA ASP A 48 12.87 7.83 -27.05
C ASP A 48 12.94 6.48 -26.33
N SER A 49 13.89 5.63 -26.71
CA SER A 49 14.11 4.32 -26.08
C SER A 49 14.76 4.42 -24.71
N GLY A 50 15.38 5.55 -24.39
CA GLY A 50 16.44 5.62 -23.40
C GLY A 50 17.61 4.74 -23.78
N ALA A 51 18.38 4.31 -22.78
CA ALA A 51 19.49 3.39 -22.98
C ALA A 51 18.99 2.02 -23.49
N VAL A 52 19.78 1.42 -24.39
CA VAL A 52 19.53 0.10 -24.96
C VAL A 52 20.78 -0.76 -24.79
N GLY A 53 20.62 -1.94 -24.23
CA GLY A 53 21.72 -2.85 -23.96
C GLY A 53 21.22 -4.21 -23.52
N ASN A 54 21.99 -5.28 -23.78
CA ASN A 54 21.66 -6.63 -23.31
C ASN A 54 20.24 -7.12 -23.67
N SER A 55 19.71 -6.70 -24.83
CA SER A 55 18.35 -6.94 -25.33
C SER A 55 17.23 -6.31 -24.48
N LEU A 56 17.56 -5.29 -23.70
CA LEU A 56 16.63 -4.50 -22.90
C LEU A 56 16.55 -3.07 -23.44
N GLN A 57 15.40 -2.44 -23.24
CA GLN A 57 15.19 -1.01 -23.49
C GLN A 57 14.78 -0.36 -22.18
N GLU A 58 15.44 0.74 -21.82
CA GLU A 58 15.16 1.48 -20.59
C GLU A 58 13.67 1.86 -20.50
N LYS A 59 13.10 2.43 -21.58
CA LYS A 59 11.68 2.83 -21.60
C LYS A 59 10.68 1.74 -21.19
N ALA A 60 11.00 0.47 -21.47
CA ALA A 60 10.15 -0.66 -21.14
C ALA A 60 10.28 -1.04 -19.66
N LEU A 61 11.51 -1.02 -19.12
CA LEU A 61 11.80 -1.29 -17.71
C LEU A 61 11.22 -0.19 -16.81
N THR A 62 11.42 1.08 -17.18
CA THR A 62 10.90 2.22 -16.42
C THR A 62 9.38 2.18 -16.36
N LEU A 63 8.70 1.86 -17.47
CA LEU A 63 7.25 1.68 -17.50
C LEU A 63 6.79 0.53 -16.59
N ALA A 64 7.44 -0.63 -16.68
CA ALA A 64 7.09 -1.81 -15.90
C ALA A 64 7.22 -1.58 -14.39
N ILE A 65 8.34 -0.99 -13.95
CA ILE A 65 8.59 -0.66 -12.54
C ILE A 65 7.57 0.39 -12.06
N SER A 66 7.31 1.41 -12.87
CA SER A 66 6.41 2.51 -12.50
C SER A 66 4.95 2.07 -12.37
N LEU A 67 4.45 1.25 -13.31
CA LEU A 67 3.10 0.69 -13.24
C LEU A 67 2.92 -0.17 -11.99
N LYS A 68 3.88 -1.04 -11.68
CA LYS A 68 3.87 -1.85 -10.46
C LYS A 68 3.93 -0.98 -9.21
N THR A 69 4.75 0.07 -9.20
CA THR A 69 4.84 1.02 -8.08
C THR A 69 3.48 1.69 -7.83
N ARG A 70 2.83 2.19 -8.88
CA ARG A 70 1.46 2.73 -8.82
C ARG A 70 0.49 1.71 -8.23
N ASP A 71 0.49 0.49 -8.74
CA ASP A 71 -0.47 -0.53 -8.34
C ASP A 71 -0.28 -0.93 -6.87
N ILE A 72 0.96 -1.07 -6.41
CA ILE A 72 1.27 -1.32 -4.99
C ILE A 72 0.80 -0.14 -4.13
N LEU A 73 1.07 1.10 -4.54
CA LEU A 73 0.63 2.28 -3.81
C LEU A 73 -0.89 2.31 -3.64
N LYS A 74 -1.63 2.17 -4.74
CA LYS A 74 -3.10 2.20 -4.76
C LYS A 74 -3.74 1.02 -4.02
N ALA A 75 -3.06 -0.13 -3.96
CA ALA A 75 -3.56 -1.31 -3.26
C ALA A 75 -3.33 -1.25 -1.73
N ASN A 76 -2.37 -0.46 -1.26
CA ASN A 76 -1.93 -0.51 0.13
C ASN A 76 -2.19 0.77 0.93
N TRP A 77 -2.33 1.93 0.27
CA TRP A 77 -2.56 3.21 0.95
C TRP A 77 -3.61 4.06 0.24
N SER A 78 -4.24 4.97 1.00
CA SER A 78 -5.11 5.99 0.44
C SER A 78 -4.26 7.12 -0.15
N VAL A 79 -3.99 7.02 -1.44
CA VAL A 79 -3.18 7.97 -2.22
C VAL A 79 -3.81 8.19 -3.60
N ASP A 80 -3.58 9.37 -4.16
CA ASP A 80 -3.89 9.66 -5.55
C ASP A 80 -2.60 9.58 -6.36
N VAL A 81 -2.61 8.86 -7.48
CA VAL A 81 -1.41 8.61 -8.28
C VAL A 81 -1.66 9.01 -9.72
N ARG A 82 -0.89 9.96 -10.22
CA ARG A 82 -0.82 10.34 -11.63
C ARG A 82 0.52 9.92 -12.22
N MET A 83 0.52 9.54 -13.49
CA MET A 83 1.74 9.17 -14.20
C MET A 83 1.92 10.05 -15.43
N SER A 84 3.16 10.41 -15.75
CA SER A 84 3.45 11.13 -17.02
C SER A 84 3.09 10.30 -18.25
N ARG A 85 3.25 8.97 -18.15
CA ARG A 85 2.74 8.00 -19.12
C ARG A 85 2.37 6.69 -18.43
N ALA A 86 1.32 6.04 -18.91
CA ALA A 86 0.90 4.69 -18.49
C ALA A 86 1.06 3.63 -19.60
N THR A 87 1.53 4.06 -20.77
CA THR A 87 1.81 3.25 -21.96
C THR A 87 3.17 3.64 -22.55
N ASP A 88 3.57 3.00 -23.65
CA ASP A 88 4.72 3.46 -24.43
C ASP A 88 4.35 4.68 -25.27
N ALA A 89 4.64 5.88 -24.74
CA ALA A 89 4.28 7.16 -25.34
C ALA A 89 5.40 8.19 -25.18
N THR A 90 5.59 9.03 -26.19
CA THR A 90 6.54 10.15 -26.13
C THR A 90 5.96 11.26 -25.26
N VAL A 91 6.67 11.61 -24.18
CA VAL A 91 6.34 12.75 -23.30
C VAL A 91 7.59 13.57 -23.09
N SER A 92 7.55 14.87 -23.45
CA SER A 92 8.71 15.75 -23.30
C SER A 92 9.01 16.06 -21.83
N LEU A 93 10.25 16.41 -21.51
CA LEU A 93 10.66 16.77 -20.14
C LEU A 93 9.79 17.90 -19.55
N THR A 94 9.51 18.93 -20.36
CA THR A 94 8.63 20.05 -19.99
C THR A 94 7.19 19.62 -19.75
N ALA A 95 6.65 18.68 -20.55
CA ALA A 95 5.29 18.20 -20.35
C ALA A 95 5.14 17.43 -19.02
N ARG A 96 6.15 16.63 -18.65
CA ARG A 96 6.19 15.88 -17.39
C ARG A 96 6.09 16.81 -16.18
N THR A 97 6.92 17.84 -16.15
CA THR A 97 6.97 18.79 -15.02
C THR A 97 5.75 19.71 -15.02
N ASN A 98 5.29 20.19 -16.18
CA ASN A 98 4.09 21.02 -16.28
C ASN A 98 2.83 20.28 -15.80
N ASP A 99 2.65 19.02 -16.18
CA ASP A 99 1.49 18.23 -15.71
C ASP A 99 1.54 17.98 -14.20
N ALA A 100 2.72 17.62 -13.65
CA ALA A 100 2.90 17.46 -12.21
C ALA A 100 2.63 18.75 -11.42
N ASN A 101 3.16 19.88 -11.90
CA ASN A 101 2.97 21.19 -11.31
C ASN A 101 1.49 21.63 -11.38
N ALA A 102 0.85 21.49 -12.54
CA ALA A 102 -0.55 21.89 -12.74
C ALA A 102 -1.53 21.04 -11.92
N TRP A 103 -1.23 19.75 -11.72
CA TRP A 103 -2.04 18.87 -10.88
C TRP A 103 -1.90 19.17 -9.38
N GLY A 104 -0.86 19.91 -9.00
CA GLY A 104 -0.50 20.16 -7.62
C GLY A 104 -0.05 18.89 -6.93
N ALA A 105 0.89 18.15 -7.54
CA ALA A 105 1.45 16.96 -6.92
C ALA A 105 2.18 17.31 -5.62
N ASP A 106 2.08 16.44 -4.61
CA ASP A 106 2.80 16.60 -3.34
C ASP A 106 4.26 16.11 -3.46
N ILE A 107 4.52 15.14 -4.35
CA ILE A 107 5.86 14.69 -4.73
C ILE A 107 5.94 14.30 -6.20
N PHE A 108 7.17 14.30 -6.73
CA PHE A 108 7.53 13.82 -8.06
C PHE A 108 8.64 12.75 -7.97
N VAL A 109 8.42 11.57 -8.56
CA VAL A 109 9.38 10.46 -8.57
C VAL A 109 9.61 10.00 -10.01
N SER A 110 10.80 10.28 -10.55
CA SER A 110 11.22 9.80 -11.87
C SER A 110 12.00 8.50 -11.74
N ILE A 111 11.67 7.51 -12.57
CA ILE A 111 12.24 6.16 -12.52
C ILE A 111 12.98 5.90 -13.83
N HIS A 112 14.29 5.63 -13.71
CA HIS A 112 15.25 5.42 -14.79
C HIS A 112 16.10 4.16 -14.59
N ILE A 113 16.82 3.78 -15.65
CA ILE A 113 17.84 2.72 -15.65
C ILE A 113 19.12 3.30 -16.26
N ASN A 114 20.24 3.13 -15.56
CA ASN A 114 21.49 3.78 -15.92
C ASN A 114 22.20 3.07 -17.09
N SER A 115 23.25 3.73 -17.60
CA SER A 115 24.22 3.15 -18.54
C SER A 115 25.58 3.84 -18.40
N GLY A 116 26.59 3.42 -19.16
CA GLY A 116 27.93 4.02 -19.15
C GLY A 116 28.96 3.26 -18.30
N GLY A 117 28.81 1.93 -18.15
CA GLY A 117 29.84 1.06 -17.58
C GLY A 117 29.92 1.00 -16.05
N GLY A 118 28.79 1.10 -15.34
CA GLY A 118 28.70 0.97 -13.88
C GLY A 118 27.90 -0.25 -13.40
N THR A 119 27.74 -0.42 -12.08
CA THR A 119 26.81 -1.42 -11.48
C THR A 119 26.19 -0.87 -10.21
N GLY A 120 24.91 -1.16 -9.98
CA GLY A 120 24.21 -0.85 -8.74
C GLY A 120 23.23 0.31 -8.83
N PHE A 121 22.67 0.66 -7.68
CA PHE A 121 21.58 1.63 -7.54
C PHE A 121 22.10 2.99 -7.07
N GLU A 122 21.57 4.07 -7.65
CA GLU A 122 21.77 5.45 -7.20
C GLU A 122 20.47 6.25 -7.29
N SER A 123 20.41 7.37 -6.55
CA SER A 123 19.30 8.30 -6.65
C SER A 123 19.79 9.73 -6.69
N TYR A 124 18.99 10.61 -7.31
CA TYR A 124 19.32 12.01 -7.56
C TYR A 124 18.24 12.95 -7.03
N ARG A 125 18.69 14.09 -6.52
CA ARG A 125 17.88 15.28 -6.28
C ARG A 125 18.48 16.47 -7.02
N TYR A 126 17.77 17.60 -7.10
CA TYR A 126 18.35 18.82 -7.65
C TYR A 126 19.52 19.33 -6.79
N THR A 127 20.49 20.03 -7.38
CA THR A 127 21.66 20.56 -6.67
C THR A 127 21.29 21.52 -5.54
N SER A 128 20.22 22.30 -5.73
CA SER A 128 19.64 23.19 -4.71
C SER A 128 18.31 22.64 -4.17
N ALA A 129 18.30 21.35 -3.80
CA ALA A 129 17.09 20.66 -3.35
C ALA A 129 16.48 21.22 -2.06
N SER A 130 15.14 21.18 -1.98
CA SER A 130 14.40 21.47 -0.76
C SER A 130 14.63 20.39 0.31
N ALA A 131 14.37 20.71 1.58
CA ALA A 131 14.38 19.72 2.67
C ALA A 131 13.39 18.57 2.41
N GLY A 132 12.29 18.83 1.70
CA GLY A 132 11.36 17.79 1.23
C GLY A 132 12.01 16.82 0.26
N SER A 133 12.73 17.31 -0.76
CA SER A 133 13.47 16.46 -1.70
C SER A 133 14.56 15.63 -1.02
N VAL A 134 15.26 16.21 -0.03
CA VAL A 134 16.25 15.48 0.77
C VAL A 134 15.59 14.30 1.50
N ARG A 135 14.51 14.57 2.25
CA ARG A 135 13.76 13.53 2.96
C ARG A 135 13.18 12.47 2.04
N LEU A 136 12.64 12.87 0.89
CA LEU A 136 12.08 11.95 -0.10
C LEU A 136 13.19 11.02 -0.63
N GLN A 137 14.35 11.58 -0.96
CA GLN A 137 15.50 10.80 -1.44
C GLN A 137 15.98 9.82 -0.38
N ASP A 138 16.07 10.24 0.88
CA ASP A 138 16.50 9.38 1.98
C ASP A 138 15.58 8.16 2.13
N ASN A 139 14.26 8.37 2.10
CA ASN A 139 13.27 7.29 2.24
C ASN A 139 13.27 6.35 1.03
N LEU A 140 13.22 6.89 -0.20
CA LEU A 140 13.26 6.10 -1.43
C LEU A 140 14.54 5.27 -1.50
N HIS A 141 15.69 5.92 -1.31
CA HIS A 141 16.98 5.27 -1.47
C HIS A 141 17.15 4.11 -0.48
N ALA A 142 16.82 4.33 0.80
CA ALA A 142 16.89 3.28 1.81
C ALA A 142 15.96 2.10 1.53
N LYS A 143 14.70 2.36 1.14
CA LYS A 143 13.70 1.30 0.90
C LYS A 143 13.96 0.50 -0.38
N ILE A 144 14.43 1.16 -1.45
CA ILE A 144 14.78 0.48 -2.71
C ILE A 144 16.00 -0.41 -2.51
N LEU A 145 17.06 0.07 -1.86
CA LEU A 145 18.22 -0.77 -1.54
C LEU A 145 17.84 -1.96 -0.67
N ALA A 146 17.06 -1.75 0.39
CA ALA A 146 16.65 -2.85 1.25
C ALA A 146 15.84 -3.92 0.49
N ALA A 147 14.86 -3.50 -0.33
CA ALA A 147 14.02 -4.42 -1.08
C ALA A 147 14.80 -5.19 -2.16
N THR A 148 15.65 -4.50 -2.93
CA THR A 148 16.45 -5.14 -3.98
C THR A 148 17.53 -6.06 -3.40
N ARG A 149 18.12 -5.70 -2.25
CA ARG A 149 19.09 -6.56 -1.53
C ARG A 149 18.49 -7.80 -0.90
N ALA A 150 17.17 -7.84 -0.71
CA ALA A 150 16.49 -9.04 -0.26
C ALA A 150 16.48 -10.17 -1.32
N VAL A 151 16.71 -9.84 -2.59
CA VAL A 151 16.64 -10.78 -3.72
C VAL A 151 17.92 -10.87 -4.55
N ALA A 152 18.86 -9.93 -4.42
CA ALA A 152 20.09 -9.91 -5.19
C ALA A 152 21.20 -9.10 -4.49
N THR A 153 22.45 -9.23 -4.94
CA THR A 153 23.55 -8.37 -4.49
C THR A 153 23.52 -7.06 -5.26
N VAL A 154 23.12 -5.97 -4.61
CA VAL A 154 23.06 -4.64 -5.23
C VAL A 154 24.07 -3.69 -4.60
N THR A 155 24.99 -3.18 -5.41
CA THR A 155 25.92 -2.12 -5.04
C THR A 155 25.15 -0.83 -4.77
N ASP A 156 25.43 -0.19 -3.63
CA ASP A 156 24.92 1.14 -3.32
C ASP A 156 25.92 2.17 -3.85
N ARG A 157 25.49 2.97 -4.84
CA ARG A 157 26.29 4.03 -5.47
C ARG A 157 25.98 5.41 -4.88
N GLY A 158 25.14 5.46 -3.85
CA GLY A 158 24.87 6.61 -3.02
C GLY A 158 23.76 7.52 -3.52
N LYS A 159 23.44 8.47 -2.64
CA LYS A 159 22.51 9.59 -2.88
C LYS A 159 23.30 10.74 -3.48
N LYS A 160 22.92 11.15 -4.69
CA LYS A 160 23.61 12.16 -5.50
C LYS A 160 22.73 13.39 -5.73
N ALA A 161 23.34 14.44 -6.28
CA ALA A 161 22.64 15.62 -6.75
C ALA A 161 23.09 15.97 -8.18
N ALA A 162 22.14 16.36 -9.03
CA ALA A 162 22.39 16.70 -10.43
C ALA A 162 21.38 17.73 -10.96
N ASN A 163 21.73 18.40 -12.06
CA ASN A 163 20.89 19.43 -12.69
C ASN A 163 19.94 18.85 -13.76
N PHE A 164 19.18 17.81 -13.41
CA PHE A 164 18.19 17.22 -14.32
C PHE A 164 16.94 18.09 -14.43
N HIS A 165 16.42 18.26 -15.65
CA HIS A 165 15.25 19.12 -15.93
C HIS A 165 14.07 18.77 -15.02
N VAL A 166 13.71 17.48 -14.92
CA VAL A 166 12.54 17.04 -14.15
C VAL A 166 12.69 17.25 -12.65
N LEU A 167 13.91 17.41 -12.15
CA LEU A 167 14.17 17.73 -10.74
C LEU A 167 14.20 19.23 -10.49
N ARG A 168 14.68 20.01 -11.46
CA ARG A 168 14.81 21.47 -11.36
C ARG A 168 13.48 22.19 -11.58
N GLU A 169 12.68 21.75 -12.55
CA GLU A 169 11.44 22.45 -12.96
C GLU A 169 10.18 21.92 -12.24
N SER A 170 10.32 20.90 -11.38
CA SER A 170 9.26 20.43 -10.49
C SER A 170 9.17 21.35 -9.27
N THR A 171 7.96 21.82 -8.96
CA THR A 171 7.70 22.77 -7.85
C THR A 171 7.49 22.10 -6.49
N MET A 172 7.31 20.79 -6.48
CA MET A 172 7.21 19.92 -5.31
C MET A 172 8.50 19.13 -5.09
N PRO A 173 8.69 18.48 -3.92
CA PRO A 173 9.80 17.56 -3.70
C PRO A 173 9.94 16.51 -4.82
N ALA A 174 11.08 16.53 -5.49
CA ALA A 174 11.40 15.67 -6.63
C ALA A 174 12.65 14.81 -6.40
N VAL A 175 12.59 13.54 -6.83
CA VAL A 175 13.70 12.58 -6.84
C VAL A 175 13.70 11.78 -8.15
N LEU A 176 14.88 11.46 -8.66
CA LEU A 176 15.08 10.54 -9.77
C LEU A 176 15.85 9.30 -9.26
N THR A 177 15.47 8.11 -9.68
CA THR A 177 16.14 6.85 -9.33
C THR A 177 16.75 6.19 -10.56
N GLU A 178 17.99 5.71 -10.43
CA GLU A 178 18.68 4.92 -11.44
C GLU A 178 18.79 3.49 -10.94
N ASN A 179 17.95 2.60 -11.49
CA ASN A 179 17.74 1.26 -10.95
C ASN A 179 18.61 0.24 -11.68
N LEU A 180 19.92 0.28 -11.41
CA LEU A 180 20.96 -0.53 -12.06
C LEU A 180 21.40 0.00 -13.43
N PHE A 181 22.39 -0.68 -14.04
CA PHE A 181 22.99 -0.33 -15.33
C PHE A 181 22.60 -1.33 -16.42
N ILE A 182 21.90 -0.86 -17.46
CA ILE A 182 21.36 -1.73 -18.52
C ILE A 182 22.45 -2.35 -19.41
N ASP A 183 23.61 -1.72 -19.49
CA ASP A 183 24.76 -2.13 -20.30
C ASP A 183 25.70 -3.10 -19.55
N THR A 184 25.55 -3.23 -18.24
CA THR A 184 26.32 -4.19 -17.42
C THR A 184 25.62 -5.53 -17.33
N ALA A 185 26.31 -6.60 -17.71
CA ALA A 185 25.72 -7.94 -17.84
C ALA A 185 25.05 -8.47 -16.56
N TYR A 186 25.66 -8.26 -15.39
CA TYR A 186 25.08 -8.68 -14.11
C TYR A 186 23.77 -7.94 -13.80
N ASP A 187 23.81 -6.62 -13.87
CA ASP A 187 22.67 -5.73 -13.65
C ASP A 187 21.53 -6.02 -14.64
N ALA A 188 21.85 -6.18 -15.93
CA ALA A 188 20.90 -6.58 -16.97
C ALA A 188 20.28 -7.96 -16.70
N GLY A 189 21.04 -8.90 -16.12
CA GLY A 189 20.53 -10.19 -15.66
C GLY A 189 19.47 -10.05 -14.56
N LEU A 190 19.68 -9.13 -13.61
CA LEU A 190 18.70 -8.80 -12.58
C LEU A 190 17.46 -8.11 -13.16
N LEU A 191 17.65 -7.17 -14.09
CA LEU A 191 16.56 -6.43 -14.74
C LEU A 191 15.62 -7.30 -15.59
N LYS A 192 16.06 -8.50 -15.98
CA LYS A 192 15.22 -9.52 -16.64
C LYS A 192 14.34 -10.32 -15.68
N ARG A 193 14.62 -10.24 -14.37
CA ARG A 193 14.02 -11.10 -13.34
C ARG A 193 12.77 -10.45 -12.76
N ALA A 194 11.64 -11.17 -12.78
CA ALA A 194 10.36 -10.65 -12.33
C ALA A 194 10.34 -10.29 -10.83
N ASP A 195 10.99 -11.09 -10.00
CA ASP A 195 11.17 -10.85 -8.56
C ASP A 195 11.99 -9.58 -8.28
N PHE A 196 13.02 -9.29 -9.08
CA PHE A 196 13.82 -8.06 -8.96
C PHE A 196 13.02 -6.81 -9.34
N ILE A 197 12.26 -6.88 -10.44
CA ILE A 197 11.35 -5.79 -10.86
C ILE A 197 10.27 -5.55 -9.78
N ASN A 198 9.69 -6.61 -9.21
CA ASN A 198 8.73 -6.51 -8.12
C ASN A 198 9.37 -5.92 -6.84
N ALA A 199 10.58 -6.35 -6.48
CA ALA A 199 11.31 -5.83 -5.33
C ALA A 199 11.63 -4.34 -5.49
N THR A 200 12.07 -3.93 -6.68
CA THR A 200 12.35 -2.52 -7.01
C THR A 200 11.08 -1.67 -6.90
N ALA A 201 9.96 -2.12 -7.48
CA ALA A 201 8.69 -1.41 -7.40
C ALA A 201 8.14 -1.32 -5.96
N ASN A 202 8.23 -2.41 -5.19
CA ASN A 202 7.87 -2.40 -3.78
C ASN A 202 8.75 -1.42 -3.00
N GLY A 203 10.06 -1.41 -3.22
CA GLY A 203 10.98 -0.45 -2.62
C GLY A 203 10.59 1.01 -2.86
N HIS A 204 10.18 1.35 -4.08
CA HIS A 204 9.66 2.69 -4.39
C HIS A 204 8.38 3.00 -3.63
N ALA A 205 7.39 2.10 -3.66
CA ALA A 205 6.12 2.31 -2.98
C ALA A 205 6.30 2.48 -1.46
N GLN A 206 7.15 1.67 -0.84
CA GLN A 206 7.48 1.78 0.58
C GLN A 206 8.24 3.06 0.92
N GLY A 207 9.15 3.50 0.04
CA GLY A 207 9.87 4.76 0.20
C GLY A 207 8.93 5.97 0.16
N ILE A 208 7.97 5.96 -0.77
CA ILE A 208 6.94 6.99 -0.88
C ILE A 208 6.02 6.98 0.35
N ALA A 209 5.53 5.81 0.76
CA ALA A 209 4.70 5.69 1.95
C ALA A 209 5.41 6.21 3.21
N ALA A 210 6.69 5.83 3.38
CA ALA A 210 7.51 6.29 4.49
C ALA A 210 7.71 7.82 4.49
N TYR A 211 7.90 8.43 3.31
CA TYR A 211 8.03 9.88 3.19
C TYR A 211 6.81 10.64 3.71
N PHE A 212 5.60 10.15 3.40
CA PHE A 212 4.34 10.74 3.86
C PHE A 212 3.93 10.35 5.27
N GLY A 213 4.71 9.48 5.94
CA GLY A 213 4.30 8.91 7.22
C GLY A 213 2.99 8.11 7.10
N LEU A 214 2.66 7.65 5.89
CA LEU A 214 1.58 6.70 5.67
C LEU A 214 2.01 5.43 6.39
N GLY A 215 1.38 5.16 7.54
CA GLY A 215 1.69 4.05 8.44
C GLY A 215 2.24 2.86 7.68
N GLY A 216 3.48 2.48 8.05
CA GLY A 216 4.37 1.75 7.16
C GLY A 216 3.85 0.37 6.77
N GLY A 217 3.53 0.20 5.50
CA GLY A 217 3.42 -1.12 4.87
C GLY A 217 4.77 -1.79 4.60
N GLY A 218 5.87 -1.41 5.28
CA GLY A 218 7.21 -1.91 4.93
C GLY A 218 8.34 -1.41 5.82
N GLY A 219 8.26 -1.77 7.09
CA GLY A 219 9.36 -1.72 8.06
C GLY A 219 8.94 -2.47 9.32
N GLY A 220 8.77 -3.79 9.23
CA GLY A 220 8.38 -4.64 10.36
C GLY A 220 6.94 -4.49 10.86
N GLY A 221 6.03 -3.97 10.03
CA GLY A 221 4.59 -4.04 10.30
C GLY A 221 4.14 -5.49 10.28
N PHE A 222 3.37 -5.89 11.29
CA PHE A 222 2.79 -7.24 11.38
C PHE A 222 2.14 -7.61 10.05
N SER A 223 2.58 -8.71 9.43
CA SER A 223 1.88 -9.37 8.34
C SER A 223 1.96 -10.86 8.57
N THR A 224 0.81 -11.52 8.52
CA THR A 224 0.73 -12.97 8.61
C THR A 224 -0.23 -13.49 7.57
N ILE A 225 0.13 -14.63 6.99
CA ILE A 225 -0.71 -15.39 6.07
C ILE A 225 -1.14 -16.65 6.80
N VAL A 226 -2.43 -16.96 6.72
CA VAL A 226 -2.99 -18.23 7.17
C VAL A 226 -3.61 -18.89 5.95
N ASP A 227 -2.97 -19.96 5.49
CA ASP A 227 -3.44 -20.82 4.42
C ASP A 227 -4.39 -21.91 4.97
N ASN A 228 -5.25 -22.49 4.13
CA ASN A 228 -6.16 -23.56 4.55
C ASN A 228 -5.47 -24.88 4.91
N ALA A 229 -4.21 -25.09 4.52
CA ALA A 229 -3.41 -26.22 5.00
C ALA A 229 -2.81 -25.97 6.41
N SER A 230 -2.92 -24.75 6.94
CA SER A 230 -2.37 -24.39 8.25
C SER A 230 -3.14 -25.02 9.41
N SER A 231 -2.45 -25.31 10.51
CA SER A 231 -3.09 -25.67 11.79
C SER A 231 -3.96 -24.56 12.39
N ARG A 232 -3.89 -23.35 11.83
CA ARG A 232 -4.71 -22.20 12.19
C ARG A 232 -5.97 -22.05 11.33
N PHE A 233 -6.22 -22.98 10.41
CA PHE A 233 -7.47 -23.08 9.67
C PHE A 233 -8.43 -24.03 10.39
N THR A 234 -9.73 -23.74 10.36
CA THR A 234 -10.77 -24.64 10.87
C THR A 234 -12.02 -24.55 10.00
N GLY A 235 -12.43 -25.66 9.39
CA GLY A 235 -13.70 -25.80 8.68
C GLY A 235 -14.46 -27.03 9.18
N SER A 236 -15.79 -27.01 9.05
CA SER A 236 -16.64 -28.17 9.32
C SER A 236 -16.41 -29.28 8.28
N GLY A 237 -17.03 -30.45 8.49
CA GLY A 237 -17.02 -31.56 7.51
C GLY A 237 -17.66 -31.22 6.15
N ASN A 238 -18.34 -30.08 6.03
CA ASN A 238 -18.93 -29.61 4.77
C ASN A 238 -17.91 -28.92 3.83
N TRP A 239 -16.69 -28.66 4.32
CA TRP A 239 -15.62 -28.01 3.57
C TRP A 239 -14.64 -29.05 2.99
N ALA A 240 -14.96 -29.51 1.77
CA ALA A 240 -14.11 -30.44 1.03
C ALA A 240 -12.84 -29.74 0.50
N ALA A 241 -11.76 -30.49 0.28
CA ALA A 241 -10.51 -29.98 -0.28
C ALA A 241 -10.44 -30.21 -1.80
N SER A 242 -9.81 -29.29 -2.52
CA SER A 242 -9.53 -29.41 -3.96
C SER A 242 -8.19 -28.74 -4.30
N ALA A 243 -7.45 -29.31 -5.24
CA ALA A 243 -6.24 -28.72 -5.80
C ALA A 243 -6.40 -28.39 -7.31
N TRP A 244 -7.63 -28.41 -7.84
CA TRP A 244 -7.90 -28.33 -9.27
C TRP A 244 -7.43 -27.02 -9.91
N SER A 245 -7.73 -25.88 -9.29
CA SER A 245 -7.37 -24.58 -9.84
C SER A 245 -5.88 -24.27 -9.65
N ALA A 246 -5.20 -23.88 -10.72
CA ALA A 246 -3.83 -23.35 -10.65
C ALA A 246 -3.74 -21.96 -10.00
N GLN A 247 -4.88 -21.31 -9.77
CA GLN A 247 -4.96 -20.02 -9.08
C GLN A 247 -5.02 -20.15 -7.56
N ARG A 248 -4.99 -21.36 -7.01
CA ARG A 248 -4.99 -21.57 -5.56
C ARG A 248 -3.73 -21.00 -4.90
N TYR A 249 -3.82 -20.63 -3.63
CA TYR A 249 -2.64 -20.35 -2.83
C TYR A 249 -2.02 -21.68 -2.40
N ASP A 250 -0.71 -21.84 -2.61
CA ASP A 250 0.03 -23.06 -2.31
C ASP A 250 -0.61 -24.37 -2.84
N ALA A 251 -0.97 -25.30 -1.94
CA ALA A 251 -1.17 -26.71 -2.29
C ALA A 251 -2.61 -27.06 -2.70
N ASP A 252 -3.60 -26.55 -1.97
CA ASP A 252 -5.02 -26.85 -2.13
C ASP A 252 -5.88 -25.70 -1.59
N TYR A 253 -7.19 -25.75 -1.81
CA TYR A 253 -8.18 -24.85 -1.21
C TYR A 253 -9.38 -25.66 -0.70
N ARG A 254 -10.21 -25.04 0.12
CA ARG A 254 -11.49 -25.61 0.57
C ARG A 254 -12.66 -25.08 -0.23
N TYR A 255 -13.66 -25.91 -0.44
CA TYR A 255 -14.90 -25.52 -1.06
C TYR A 255 -16.10 -26.16 -0.37
N ALA A 256 -17.24 -25.47 -0.43
CA ALA A 256 -18.49 -25.94 0.14
C ALA A 256 -19.68 -25.53 -0.72
N THR A 257 -20.75 -26.33 -0.65
CA THR A 257 -22.04 -25.97 -1.24
C THR A 257 -22.70 -24.87 -0.38
N PRO A 258 -23.24 -23.80 -1.00
CA PRO A 258 -23.98 -22.77 -0.27
C PRO A 258 -25.11 -23.36 0.60
N ASP A 259 -25.32 -22.74 1.75
CA ASP A 259 -26.44 -23.00 2.66
C ASP A 259 -27.23 -21.71 2.83
N THR A 260 -28.54 -21.80 3.01
CA THR A 260 -29.38 -20.63 3.32
C THR A 260 -29.93 -20.65 4.75
N THR A 261 -29.70 -21.74 5.48
CA THR A 261 -30.36 -22.04 6.76
C THR A 261 -29.40 -22.10 7.93
N THR A 262 -28.15 -22.51 7.69
CA THR A 262 -27.18 -22.77 8.75
C THR A 262 -25.94 -21.91 8.59
N SER A 263 -25.57 -21.19 9.64
CA SER A 263 -24.28 -20.50 9.71
C SER A 263 -23.15 -21.52 9.86
N ASP A 264 -22.30 -21.62 8.83
CA ASP A 264 -21.15 -22.52 8.78
C ASP A 264 -20.02 -21.82 8.03
N ALA A 265 -18.97 -21.44 8.74
CA ALA A 265 -17.85 -20.69 8.20
C ALA A 265 -16.54 -21.44 8.39
N ALA A 266 -15.69 -21.38 7.37
CA ALA A 266 -14.29 -21.74 7.44
C ALA A 266 -13.51 -20.59 8.07
N TRP A 267 -12.95 -20.81 9.25
CA TRP A 267 -12.28 -19.80 10.07
C TRP A 267 -10.76 -19.87 9.96
N TYR A 268 -10.15 -18.69 9.92
CA TYR A 268 -8.72 -18.46 9.92
C TYR A 268 -8.33 -17.77 11.24
N LYS A 269 -7.56 -18.49 12.06
CA LYS A 269 -7.09 -18.03 13.36
C LYS A 269 -5.82 -17.20 13.22
N VAL A 270 -5.84 -15.96 13.71
CA VAL A 270 -4.74 -15.00 13.54
C VAL A 270 -4.30 -14.46 14.89
N ALA A 271 -2.98 -14.45 15.13
CA ALA A 271 -2.38 -13.81 16.31
C ALA A 271 -2.13 -12.33 16.06
N ILE A 272 -3.08 -11.48 16.42
CA ILE A 272 -2.97 -10.03 16.31
C ILE A 272 -2.13 -9.47 17.47
N PRO A 273 -0.96 -8.87 17.20
CA PRO A 273 -0.02 -8.51 18.26
C PRO A 273 -0.45 -7.30 19.08
N THR A 274 -1.21 -6.38 18.47
CA THR A 274 -1.67 -5.13 19.11
C THR A 274 -3.05 -4.80 18.59
N ALA A 275 -3.94 -4.25 19.41
CA ALA A 275 -5.21 -3.75 18.91
C ALA A 275 -4.97 -2.56 17.96
N GLY A 276 -5.81 -2.43 16.93
CA GLY A 276 -5.72 -1.31 15.98
C GLY A 276 -6.25 -1.65 14.60
N ALA A 277 -6.03 -0.74 13.65
CA ALA A 277 -6.43 -0.93 12.26
C ALA A 277 -5.49 -1.92 11.55
N TYR A 278 -6.09 -2.90 10.87
CA TYR A 278 -5.40 -3.88 10.02
C TYR A 278 -6.12 -4.00 8.69
N TYR A 279 -5.36 -4.13 7.62
CA TYR A 279 -5.88 -4.58 6.34
C TYR A 279 -6.09 -6.09 6.36
N VAL A 280 -7.24 -6.52 5.87
CA VAL A 280 -7.54 -7.94 5.63
C VAL A 280 -7.58 -8.16 4.12
N ASP A 281 -6.66 -8.98 3.63
CA ASP A 281 -6.67 -9.46 2.25
C ASP A 281 -7.06 -10.94 2.22
N VAL A 282 -7.67 -11.36 1.13
CA VAL A 282 -8.06 -12.76 0.90
C VAL A 282 -7.57 -13.21 -0.46
N TRP A 283 -7.29 -14.49 -0.56
CA TRP A 283 -6.96 -15.17 -1.80
C TRP A 283 -8.04 -16.22 -2.06
N HIS A 284 -8.43 -16.38 -3.33
CA HIS A 284 -9.23 -17.50 -3.79
C HIS A 284 -8.95 -17.74 -5.28
N PRO A 285 -9.12 -18.96 -5.81
CA PRO A 285 -9.26 -19.17 -7.24
C PRO A 285 -10.58 -18.58 -7.74
N ALA A 286 -10.65 -18.24 -9.02
CA ALA A 286 -11.85 -17.76 -9.68
C ALA A 286 -12.29 -18.72 -10.79
N ASP A 287 -13.60 -18.98 -10.82
CA ASP A 287 -14.26 -19.82 -11.82
C ASP A 287 -15.74 -19.42 -11.91
N THR A 288 -16.36 -19.52 -13.08
CA THR A 288 -17.77 -19.15 -13.27
C THR A 288 -18.73 -20.02 -12.45
N GLY A 289 -18.31 -21.22 -12.03
CA GLY A 289 -19.01 -22.11 -11.11
C GLY A 289 -18.86 -21.77 -9.62
N TYR A 290 -18.10 -20.74 -9.27
CA TYR A 290 -17.95 -20.28 -7.88
C TYR A 290 -18.98 -19.22 -7.49
N ASN A 291 -19.06 -18.98 -6.18
CA ASN A 291 -20.13 -18.21 -5.58
C ASN A 291 -20.01 -16.71 -5.87
N ASN A 292 -21.08 -16.11 -6.38
CA ASN A 292 -21.13 -14.67 -6.71
C ASN A 292 -21.37 -13.75 -5.52
N ALA A 293 -21.68 -14.29 -4.35
CA ALA A 293 -22.01 -13.51 -3.16
C ALA A 293 -21.47 -14.19 -1.91
N THR A 294 -20.16 -14.47 -1.90
CA THR A 294 -19.50 -15.11 -0.76
C THR A 294 -19.35 -14.13 0.38
N PRO A 295 -19.90 -14.40 1.57
CA PRO A 295 -19.71 -13.57 2.76
C PRO A 295 -18.36 -13.87 3.43
N TYR A 296 -17.50 -12.86 3.47
CA TYR A 296 -16.26 -12.83 4.25
C TYR A 296 -16.51 -12.07 5.54
N ILE A 297 -16.42 -12.74 6.66
CA ILE A 297 -16.66 -12.22 8.00
C ILE A 297 -15.32 -11.83 8.62
N VAL A 298 -15.19 -10.59 9.09
CA VAL A 298 -14.05 -10.11 9.87
C VAL A 298 -14.50 -9.85 11.30
N ALA A 299 -13.90 -10.55 12.27
CA ALA A 299 -14.16 -10.37 13.69
C ALA A 299 -13.46 -9.11 14.21
N ALA A 300 -14.09 -7.96 13.98
CA ALA A 300 -13.60 -6.65 14.39
C ALA A 300 -13.97 -6.33 15.85
N SER A 301 -13.30 -5.33 16.43
CA SER A 301 -13.44 -4.93 17.85
C SER A 301 -14.85 -4.46 18.22
N GLY A 302 -15.65 -4.02 17.24
CA GLY A 302 -17.05 -3.60 17.39
C GLY A 302 -18.07 -4.68 17.04
N GLY A 303 -17.64 -5.92 16.82
CA GLY A 303 -18.47 -7.02 16.32
C GLY A 303 -18.08 -7.44 14.90
N ASN A 304 -18.71 -8.51 14.43
CA ASN A 304 -18.46 -9.07 13.12
C ASN A 304 -18.87 -8.09 12.01
N GLN A 305 -17.98 -7.86 11.05
CA GLN A 305 -18.24 -7.09 9.83
C GLN A 305 -18.16 -8.03 8.63
N THR A 306 -19.13 -7.96 7.72
CA THR A 306 -19.20 -8.85 6.56
C THR A 306 -18.96 -8.09 5.27
N VAL A 307 -18.03 -8.58 4.46
CA VAL A 307 -17.79 -8.12 3.08
C VAL A 307 -18.24 -9.21 2.11
N VAL A 308 -19.06 -8.85 1.14
CA VAL A 308 -19.53 -9.80 0.12
C VAL A 308 -18.61 -9.73 -1.10
N VAL A 309 -18.15 -10.89 -1.54
CA VAL A 309 -17.18 -11.04 -2.63
C VAL A 309 -17.73 -11.97 -3.70
N ASP A 310 -17.71 -11.51 -4.94
CA ASP A 310 -17.92 -12.35 -6.12
C ASP A 310 -16.63 -13.12 -6.41
N GLN A 311 -16.68 -14.45 -6.28
CA GLN A 311 -15.55 -15.36 -6.52
C GLN A 311 -15.46 -15.85 -7.96
N ARG A 312 -16.33 -15.39 -8.87
CA ARG A 312 -16.27 -15.76 -10.29
C ARG A 312 -15.18 -15.04 -11.06
N SER A 313 -14.56 -14.03 -10.45
CA SER A 313 -13.52 -13.21 -11.05
C SER A 313 -12.49 -12.77 -10.01
N GLY A 314 -11.36 -12.23 -10.47
CA GLY A 314 -10.32 -11.66 -9.60
C GLY A 314 -9.56 -12.67 -8.75
N GLY A 315 -9.62 -13.97 -9.09
CA GLY A 315 -8.89 -15.03 -8.39
C GLY A 315 -7.41 -15.11 -8.78
N GLY A 316 -6.63 -15.87 -8.01
CA GLY A 316 -5.18 -15.99 -8.23
C GLY A 316 -4.38 -14.74 -7.85
N ALA A 317 -4.97 -13.86 -7.04
CA ALA A 317 -4.35 -12.65 -6.53
C ALA A 317 -4.92 -12.28 -5.15
N TRP A 318 -4.13 -11.54 -4.37
CA TRP A 318 -4.61 -10.98 -3.09
C TRP A 318 -5.63 -9.87 -3.34
N ARG A 319 -6.83 -10.04 -2.77
CA ARG A 319 -7.92 -9.07 -2.81
C ARG A 319 -8.08 -8.42 -1.43
N ASN A 320 -7.94 -7.10 -1.35
CA ASN A 320 -8.17 -6.37 -0.11
C ASN A 320 -9.68 -6.25 0.18
N LEU A 321 -10.11 -6.66 1.37
CA LEU A 321 -11.49 -6.51 1.85
C LEU A 321 -11.73 -5.15 2.51
N GLY A 322 -10.67 -4.47 2.95
CA GLY A 322 -10.72 -3.18 3.63
C GLY A 322 -9.78 -3.12 4.83
N SER A 323 -9.94 -2.06 5.62
CA SER A 323 -9.26 -1.85 6.90
C SER A 323 -10.24 -2.02 8.06
N PHE A 324 -9.86 -2.83 9.04
CA PHE A 324 -10.71 -3.24 10.15
C PHE A 324 -9.97 -3.02 11.47
N ASN A 325 -10.67 -2.50 12.48
CA ASN A 325 -10.11 -2.39 13.83
C ASN A 325 -10.17 -3.76 14.52
N LEU A 326 -9.05 -4.46 14.61
CA LEU A 326 -8.93 -5.77 15.25
C LEU A 326 -8.46 -5.64 16.70
N ALA A 327 -8.94 -6.53 17.57
CA ALA A 327 -8.47 -6.63 18.94
C ALA A 327 -7.10 -7.34 18.98
N ALA A 328 -6.27 -7.07 19.99
CA ALA A 328 -5.09 -7.90 20.21
C ALA A 328 -5.50 -9.30 20.70
N GLY A 329 -4.76 -10.33 20.31
CA GLY A 329 -4.98 -11.71 20.76
C GLY A 329 -4.88 -12.73 19.64
N ASP A 330 -5.05 -14.01 20.00
CA ASP A 330 -5.03 -15.14 19.06
C ASP A 330 -6.42 -15.77 18.93
N TYR A 331 -7.14 -15.43 17.87
CA TYR A 331 -8.55 -15.78 17.70
C TYR A 331 -8.93 -15.94 16.22
N ASN A 332 -10.12 -16.49 15.96
CA ASN A 332 -10.69 -16.61 14.62
C ASN A 332 -11.03 -15.22 14.07
N ALA A 333 -10.09 -14.63 13.34
CA ALA A 333 -10.17 -13.23 12.92
C ALA A 333 -10.93 -13.06 11.62
N VAL A 334 -10.85 -14.04 10.72
CA VAL A 334 -11.49 -14.00 9.40
C VAL A 334 -12.19 -15.32 9.13
N GLY A 335 -13.44 -15.26 8.68
CA GLY A 335 -14.27 -16.41 8.35
C GLY A 335 -14.83 -16.29 6.94
N ILE A 336 -14.89 -17.40 6.21
CA ILE A 336 -15.52 -17.47 4.89
C ILE A 336 -16.76 -18.32 5.06
N SER A 337 -17.93 -17.73 4.89
CA SER A 337 -19.21 -18.36 5.22
C SER A 337 -19.81 -19.06 4.00
N ARG A 338 -20.27 -20.30 4.15
CA ARG A 338 -21.14 -20.91 3.13
C ARG A 338 -22.60 -20.50 3.29
N TRP A 339 -22.95 -19.75 4.33
CA TRP A 339 -24.31 -19.23 4.54
C TRP A 339 -24.58 -18.04 3.62
N THR A 340 -25.10 -18.31 2.43
CA THR A 340 -25.36 -17.32 1.38
C THR A 340 -26.45 -17.80 0.44
N THR A 341 -27.19 -16.84 -0.14
CA THR A 341 -28.12 -17.10 -1.24
C THR A 341 -27.45 -17.06 -2.62
N GLY A 342 -26.14 -16.77 -2.68
CA GLY A 342 -25.36 -16.78 -3.90
C GLY A 342 -25.29 -18.19 -4.53
N THR A 343 -25.11 -18.25 -5.85
CA THR A 343 -25.04 -19.51 -6.60
C THR A 343 -23.62 -19.90 -6.95
N GLY A 344 -23.32 -21.20 -6.93
CA GLY A 344 -21.96 -21.72 -7.15
C GLY A 344 -21.25 -22.05 -5.84
N TYR A 345 -20.17 -22.85 -5.92
CA TYR A 345 -19.42 -23.26 -4.74
C TYR A 345 -18.77 -22.06 -4.04
N VAL A 346 -18.86 -22.03 -2.71
CA VAL A 346 -18.09 -21.09 -1.90
C VAL A 346 -16.69 -21.65 -1.72
N VAL A 347 -15.67 -20.83 -1.93
CA VAL A 347 -14.26 -21.23 -1.86
C VAL A 347 -13.55 -20.48 -0.73
N ALA A 348 -12.74 -21.19 0.04
CA ALA A 348 -11.89 -20.69 1.10
C ALA A 348 -10.46 -21.20 0.91
N ASP A 349 -9.52 -20.30 0.71
CA ASP A 349 -8.13 -20.63 0.36
C ASP A 349 -7.17 -20.01 1.40
N ALA A 350 -6.69 -18.78 1.20
CA ALA A 350 -5.81 -18.11 2.15
C ALA A 350 -6.28 -16.71 2.58
N VAL A 351 -5.90 -16.31 3.79
CA VAL A 351 -6.12 -14.99 4.36
C VAL A 351 -4.79 -14.35 4.72
N ARG A 352 -4.63 -13.05 4.44
CA ARG A 352 -3.52 -12.24 4.92
C ARG A 352 -4.04 -11.10 5.78
N VAL A 353 -3.52 -10.98 7.00
CA VAL A 353 -3.76 -9.83 7.87
C VAL A 353 -2.47 -9.05 7.98
N ARG A 354 -2.54 -7.74 7.72
CA ARG A 354 -1.37 -6.87 7.76
C ARG A 354 -1.68 -5.50 8.35
N LYS A 355 -0.69 -4.92 9.01
CA LYS A 355 -0.72 -3.53 9.48
C LYS A 355 -0.17 -2.61 8.40
#